data_AF-A0A1M6F0F9-F1
#
_entry.id   AF-A0A1M6F0F9-F1
#
_cell.length_a   1.000
_cell.length_b   1.000
_cell.length_c   1.000
_cell.angle_alpha   90.00
_cell.angle_beta   90.00
_cell.angle_gamma   90.00
#
_symmetry.space_group_name_H-M   'P 1'
#
loop_
_entity.id
_entity.type
_entity.pdbx_description
1 polymer ?
#
loop_
_entity_poly.entity_id
_entity_poly.type
_entity_poly.pdbx_seq_one_letter_code
_entity_poly.pdbx_strand_id
1 'polypeptide(L)'
;MQHDDKILEISALARKELPTLKQAFNMDRLVDDYLLIKAPIITNDSNKEWMWVKVLRWEKQIIEGSLYNTSSKNEHLREGVVVSVDEKDVFDFIIKNEKGEFIGNETEKYLLSQKER
;
A
#
# COMPACT_ATOMS: atom_id res chain seq x y z
N MET A 1 -12.38 -7.68 -18.49
CA MET A 1 -11.39 -8.76 -18.30
C MET A 1 -9.96 -8.27 -18.55
N GLN A 2 -9.63 -7.59 -19.67
CA GLN A 2 -8.25 -7.14 -19.95
C GLN A 2 -7.69 -6.07 -18.97
N HIS A 3 -8.57 -5.29 -18.31
CA HIS A 3 -8.16 -4.31 -17.31
C HIS A 3 -7.68 -4.93 -16.00
N ASP A 4 -8.24 -6.08 -15.62
CA ASP A 4 -7.93 -6.75 -14.37
C ASP A 4 -6.55 -7.40 -14.45
N ASP A 5 -6.18 -7.97 -15.61
CA ASP A 5 -4.86 -8.57 -15.82
C ASP A 5 -3.75 -7.52 -15.75
N LYS A 6 -3.95 -6.34 -16.35
CA LYS A 6 -2.91 -5.30 -16.39
C LYS A 6 -2.65 -4.68 -15.02
N ILE A 7 -3.68 -4.44 -14.23
CA ILE A 7 -3.49 -3.90 -12.88
C ILE A 7 -2.81 -4.93 -11.97
N LEU A 8 -3.09 -6.22 -12.16
CA LEU A 8 -2.42 -7.31 -11.44
C LEU A 8 -0.93 -7.42 -11.83
N GLU A 9 -0.59 -7.22 -13.11
CA GLU A 9 0.81 -7.14 -13.55
C GLU A 9 1.57 -5.98 -12.89
N ILE A 10 0.95 -4.79 -12.87
CA ILE A 10 1.55 -3.60 -12.23
C ILE A 10 1.74 -3.85 -10.74
N SER A 11 0.72 -4.40 -10.08
CA SER A 11 0.81 -4.80 -8.67
C SER A 11 1.90 -5.83 -8.42
N ALA A 12 2.07 -6.80 -9.32
CA ALA A 12 3.14 -7.79 -9.22
C ALA A 12 4.53 -7.16 -9.35
N LEU A 13 4.70 -6.12 -10.18
CA LEU A 13 5.94 -5.36 -10.26
C LEU A 13 6.20 -4.59 -8.96
N ALA A 14 5.19 -3.91 -8.41
CA ALA A 14 5.32 -3.23 -7.11
C ALA A 14 5.71 -4.21 -5.98
N ARG A 15 5.12 -5.41 -5.96
CA ARG A 15 5.47 -6.45 -4.97
C ARG A 15 6.92 -6.92 -5.03
N LYS A 16 7.56 -6.88 -6.21
CA LYS A 16 8.98 -7.27 -6.35
C LYS A 16 9.93 -6.34 -5.61
N GLU A 17 9.52 -5.10 -5.37
CA GLU A 17 10.32 -4.11 -4.64
C GLU A 17 10.20 -4.27 -3.11
N LEU A 18 9.19 -4.99 -2.61
CA LEU A 18 8.92 -5.11 -1.18
C LEU A 18 10.09 -5.63 -0.36
N PRO A 19 10.88 -6.65 -0.79
CA PRO A 19 12.04 -7.09 -0.03
C PRO A 19 13.09 -5.99 0.16
N THR A 20 13.34 -5.19 -0.88
CA THR A 20 14.26 -4.05 -0.83
C THR A 20 13.71 -2.94 0.07
N LEU A 21 12.42 -2.62 -0.06
CA LEU A 21 11.75 -1.61 0.77
C LEU A 21 11.75 -1.98 2.25
N LYS A 22 11.47 -3.24 2.56
CA LYS A 22 11.54 -3.79 3.90
C LYS A 22 12.94 -3.68 4.50
N GLN A 23 13.96 -4.01 3.71
CA GLN A 23 15.34 -3.87 4.16
C GLN A 23 15.68 -2.40 4.44
N ALA A 24 15.27 -1.49 3.56
CA ALA A 24 15.49 -0.05 3.74
C ALA A 24 14.75 0.49 4.97
N PHE A 25 13.48 0.09 5.17
CA PHE A 25 12.66 0.46 6.32
C PHE A 25 13.30 -0.01 7.63
N ASN A 26 13.68 -1.29 7.72
CA ASN A 26 14.29 -1.86 8.93
C ASN A 26 15.74 -1.39 9.21
N MET A 27 16.34 -0.64 8.28
CA MET A 27 17.66 -0.02 8.45
C MET A 27 17.56 1.50 8.65
N ASP A 28 16.35 2.06 8.80
CA ASP A 28 16.09 3.51 8.91
C ASP A 28 16.70 4.31 7.74
N ARG A 29 16.58 3.75 6.52
CA ARG A 29 17.14 4.33 5.27
C ARG A 29 16.08 4.98 4.37
N LEU A 30 14.84 5.06 4.82
CA LEU A 30 13.79 5.75 4.08
C LEU A 30 13.81 7.24 4.43
N VAL A 31 13.47 8.07 3.44
CA VAL A 31 13.34 9.50 3.66
C VAL A 31 12.07 9.77 4.47
N ASP A 32 12.21 10.53 5.56
CA ASP A 32 11.14 10.89 6.51
C ASP A 32 10.40 9.69 7.13
N ASP A 33 11.01 8.50 7.13
CA ASP A 33 10.38 7.23 7.48
C ASP A 33 9.03 7.02 6.76
N TYR A 34 8.93 7.56 5.54
CA TYR A 34 7.69 7.59 4.79
C TYR A 34 7.56 6.35 3.89
N LEU A 35 6.75 5.40 4.36
CA LEU A 35 6.32 4.24 3.59
C LEU A 35 4.82 4.03 3.77
N LEU A 36 4.08 4.13 2.67
CA LEU A 36 2.70 3.67 2.58
C LEU A 36 2.64 2.38 1.76
N ILE A 37 1.78 1.45 2.17
CA ILE A 37 1.42 0.27 1.38
C ILE A 37 -0.09 0.30 1.09
N LYS A 38 -0.49 -0.17 -0.09
CA LYS A 38 -1.91 -0.39 -0.43
C LYS A 38 -2.23 -1.85 -0.16
N ALA A 39 -3.22 -2.11 0.68
CA ALA A 39 -3.57 -3.46 1.08
C ALA A 39 -5.09 -3.60 1.25
N PRO A 40 -5.64 -4.83 1.12
CA PRO A 40 -7.04 -5.07 1.38
C PRO A 40 -7.28 -5.17 2.89
N ILE A 41 -8.16 -4.32 3.41
CA ILE A 41 -8.66 -4.40 4.78
C ILE A 41 -9.99 -5.15 4.75
N ILE A 42 -10.02 -6.30 5.41
CA ILE A 42 -11.21 -7.15 5.51
C ILE A 42 -12.04 -6.68 6.70
N THR A 43 -13.30 -6.36 6.45
CA THR A 43 -14.29 -6.02 7.47
C THR A 43 -15.11 -7.25 7.87
N ASN A 44 -15.84 -7.18 8.98
CA ASN A 44 -16.64 -8.30 9.51
C ASN A 44 -17.64 -8.87 8.49
N ASP A 45 -18.13 -8.04 7.56
CA ASP A 45 -19.06 -8.46 6.51
C ASP A 45 -18.34 -9.14 5.32
N SER A 46 -17.07 -9.50 5.47
CA SER A 46 -16.17 -10.03 4.43
C SER A 46 -15.95 -9.10 3.23
N ASN A 47 -16.38 -7.84 3.34
CA ASN A 47 -16.09 -6.81 2.35
C ASN A 47 -14.62 -6.40 2.45
N LYS A 48 -13.96 -6.33 1.30
CA LYS A 48 -12.57 -5.87 1.15
C LYS A 48 -12.56 -4.43 0.69
N GLU A 49 -11.86 -3.58 1.43
CA GLU A 49 -11.57 -2.22 1.03
C GLU A 49 -10.07 -2.05 0.85
N TRP A 50 -9.65 -1.54 -0.31
CA TRP A 50 -8.24 -1.23 -0.57
C TRP A 50 -7.91 0.11 0.07
N MET A 51 -7.01 0.09 1.05
CA MET A 51 -6.64 1.27 1.82
C MET A 51 -5.13 1.45 1.85
N TRP A 52 -4.72 2.70 2.02
CA TRP A 52 -3.32 3.03 2.28
C TRP A 52 -3.03 2.87 3.77
N VAL A 53 -1.94 2.20 4.08
CA VAL A 53 -1.48 1.94 5.44
C VAL A 53 -0.07 2.51 5.57
N LYS A 54 0.14 3.44 6.50
CA LYS A 54 1.47 3.91 6.88
C LYS A 54 2.14 2.83 7.71
N VAL A 55 3.29 2.36 7.25
CA VAL A 55 4.04 1.29 7.91
C VAL A 55 4.65 1.80 9.21
N LEU A 56 4.40 1.09 10.31
CA LEU A 56 4.96 1.37 11.63
C LEU A 56 6.00 0.31 12.01
N ARG A 57 5.80 -0.94 11.61
CA ARG A 57 6.71 -2.05 11.85
C ARG A 57 6.58 -3.11 10.76
N TRP A 58 7.70 -3.71 10.36
CA TRP A 58 7.70 -4.75 9.34
C TRP A 58 8.58 -5.95 9.72
N GLU A 59 7.94 -7.02 10.16
CA GLU A 59 8.61 -8.22 10.63
C GLU A 59 8.15 -9.48 9.92
N LYS A 60 9.10 -10.28 9.43
CA LYS A 60 8.82 -11.53 8.71
C LYS A 60 7.85 -11.29 7.55
N GLN A 61 6.59 -11.70 7.61
CA GLN A 61 5.60 -11.47 6.55
C GLN A 61 4.47 -10.57 7.04
N ILE A 62 4.62 -9.92 8.19
CA ILE A 62 3.59 -9.12 8.82
C ILE A 62 4.05 -7.67 8.88
N ILE A 63 3.16 -6.80 8.44
CA ILE A 63 3.31 -5.36 8.46
C ILE A 63 2.27 -4.81 9.43
N GLU A 64 2.73 -4.20 10.51
CA GLU A 64 1.88 -3.40 11.39
C GLU A 64 1.94 -1.95 10.90
N GLY A 65 0.78 -1.32 10.78
CA GLY A 65 0.70 0.05 10.32
C GLY A 65 -0.58 0.74 10.73
N SER A 66 -0.65 2.04 10.50
CA SER A 66 -1.86 2.82 10.73
C SER A 66 -2.53 3.18 9.41
N LEU A 67 -3.85 3.10 9.32
CA LEU A 67 -4.59 3.59 8.16
C LEU A 67 -4.23 5.04 7.87
N TYR A 68 -3.87 5.33 6.62
CA TYR A 68 -3.52 6.67 6.14
C TYR A 68 -4.72 7.41 5.57
N ASN A 69 -5.78 6.69 5.20
CA ASN A 69 -7.03 7.27 4.72
C ASN A 69 -8.23 6.69 5.47
N THR A 70 -9.34 7.42 5.44
CA THR A 70 -10.62 6.98 6.03
C THR A 70 -11.50 6.36 4.96
N SER A 71 -12.16 5.25 5.28
CA SER A 71 -13.19 4.64 4.46
C SER A 71 -14.44 5.52 4.42
N SER A 72 -15.06 5.64 3.25
CA SER A 72 -16.37 6.27 3.10
C SER A 72 -17.55 5.35 3.40
N LYS A 73 -17.29 4.04 3.61
CA LYS A 73 -18.30 3.00 3.76
C LYS A 73 -18.29 2.37 5.16
N ASN A 74 -17.16 2.43 5.85
CA ASN A 74 -17.00 1.83 7.18
C ASN A 74 -16.42 2.85 8.16
N GLU A 75 -17.23 3.28 9.14
CA GLU A 75 -16.85 4.28 10.15
C GLU A 75 -15.75 3.81 11.13
N HIS A 76 -15.53 2.49 11.21
CA HIS A 76 -14.45 1.91 12.03
C HIS A 76 -13.11 1.91 11.29
N LEU A 77 -13.11 2.02 9.96
CA LEU A 77 -11.91 2.13 9.14
C LEU A 77 -11.55 3.59 8.91
N ARG A 78 -11.01 4.24 9.95
CA ARG A 78 -10.59 5.64 9.94
C ARG A 78 -9.08 5.80 10.04
N GLU A 79 -8.59 6.95 9.58
CA GLU A 79 -7.19 7.33 9.69
C GLU A 79 -6.66 7.15 11.13
N GLY A 80 -5.44 6.62 11.25
CA GLY A 80 -4.78 6.35 12.52
C GLY A 80 -5.13 5.01 13.16
N VAL A 81 -6.15 4.29 12.69
CA VAL A 81 -6.45 2.93 13.19
C VAL A 81 -5.30 1.99 12.85
N VAL A 82 -4.79 1.29 13.86
CA VAL A 82 -3.72 0.29 13.68
C VAL A 82 -4.30 -0.98 13.09
N VAL A 83 -3.64 -1.49 12.06
CA VAL A 83 -4.00 -2.72 11.33
C VAL A 83 -2.77 -3.58 11.13
N SER A 84 -3.01 -4.87 10.93
CA SER A 84 -2.00 -5.86 10.55
C SER A 84 -2.28 -6.34 9.13
N VAL A 85 -1.25 -6.31 8.29
CA VAL A 85 -1.29 -6.70 6.88
C VAL A 85 -0.28 -7.81 6.62
N ASP A 86 -0.67 -8.83 5.86
CA ASP A 86 0.27 -9.83 5.34
C ASP A 86 1.01 -9.22 4.13
N GLU A 87 2.34 -9.32 4.10
CA GLU A 87 3.21 -8.82 3.04
C GLU A 87 2.77 -9.31 1.66
N LYS A 88 2.22 -10.52 1.56
CA LYS A 88 1.72 -11.09 0.29
C LYS A 88 0.48 -10.37 -0.25
N ASP A 89 -0.29 -9.73 0.61
CA ASP A 89 -1.53 -9.05 0.28
C ASP A 89 -1.29 -7.59 -0.14
N VAL A 90 -0.05 -7.11 -0.06
CA VAL A 90 0.32 -5.78 -0.54
C VAL A 90 0.12 -5.68 -2.06
N PHE A 91 -0.57 -4.63 -2.45
CA PHE A 91 -0.94 -4.36 -3.84
C PHE A 91 -0.04 -3.34 -4.51
N ASP A 92 0.39 -2.33 -3.76
CA ASP A 92 1.17 -1.20 -4.23
C ASP A 92 1.87 -0.53 -3.03
N PHE A 93 2.76 0.42 -3.29
CA PHE A 93 3.43 1.20 -2.25
C PHE A 93 3.62 2.65 -2.67
N ILE A 94 3.93 3.51 -1.70
CA ILE A 94 4.40 4.88 -1.90
C ILE A 94 5.57 5.13 -0.94
N ILE A 95 6.69 5.62 -1.47
CA ILE A 95 7.81 6.13 -0.69
C ILE A 95 8.19 7.54 -1.13
N LYS A 96 9.01 8.20 -0.34
CA LYS A 96 9.68 9.45 -0.70
C LYS A 96 11.12 9.17 -1.11
N ASN A 97 11.57 9.71 -2.25
CA ASN A 97 12.97 9.62 -2.67
C ASN A 97 13.82 10.73 -2.00
N GLU A 98 15.14 10.70 -2.22
CA GLU A 98 16.09 11.69 -1.67
C GLU A 98 15.82 13.14 -2.09
N LYS A 99 15.14 13.34 -3.23
CA LYS A 99 14.71 14.66 -3.72
C LYS A 99 13.39 15.13 -3.10
N GLY A 100 12.77 14.27 -2.29
CA GLY A 100 11.49 14.51 -1.66
C GLY A 100 10.27 14.22 -2.53
N GLU A 101 10.45 13.55 -3.67
CA GLU A 101 9.37 13.19 -4.59
C GLU A 101 8.75 11.84 -4.21
N PHE A 102 7.43 11.70 -4.40
CA PHE A 102 6.74 10.44 -4.16
C PHE A 102 6.92 9.47 -5.33
N ILE A 103 7.37 8.26 -5.02
CA ILE A 103 7.56 7.15 -5.97
C ILE A 103 6.58 6.03 -5.64
N GLY A 104 6.12 5.30 -6.66
CA GLY A 104 5.10 4.26 -6.55
C GLY A 104 3.70 4.76 -6.95
N ASN A 105 2.65 4.23 -6.34
CA ASN A 105 1.26 4.51 -6.70
C ASN A 105 0.91 4.12 -8.16
N GLU A 106 1.60 3.12 -8.71
CA GLU A 106 1.52 2.78 -10.13
C GLU A 106 0.14 2.21 -10.51
N THR A 107 -0.51 1.49 -9.59
CA THR A 107 -1.85 0.95 -9.82
C THR A 107 -2.90 2.06 -9.94
N GLU A 108 -2.79 3.13 -9.13
CA GLU A 108 -3.70 4.27 -9.20
C GLU A 108 -3.43 5.13 -10.45
N LYS A 109 -2.15 5.38 -10.78
CA LYS A 109 -1.77 6.07 -12.02
C LYS A 109 -2.35 5.37 -13.25
N TYR A 110 -2.27 4.04 -13.28
CA TYR A 110 -2.89 3.25 -14.35
C TYR A 110 -4.41 3.43 -14.37
N LEU A 111 -5.10 3.28 -13.24
CA LEU A 111 -6.56 3.44 -13.16
C LEU A 111 -7.03 4.84 -13.62
N LEU A 112 -6.32 5.89 -13.22
CA LEU A 112 -6.62 7.26 -13.66
C LEU A 112 -6.44 7.41 -15.17
N SER A 113 -5.34 6.90 -15.73
CA SER A 113 -5.09 6.93 -17.19
C SER A 113 -6.16 6.21 -18.01
N GLN A 114 -6.86 5.23 -17.42
CA GLN A 114 -7.98 4.54 -18.08
C GLN A 114 -9.29 5.31 -18.01
N LYS A 115 -9.50 6.17 -17.00
CA LYS A 115 -10.70 7.00 -16.83
C LYS A 115 -10.70 8.23 -17.73
N GLU A 116 -9.53 8.68 -18.17
CA GLU A 116 -9.37 9.85 -19.06
C GLU A 116 -9.46 9.47 -20.56
N ARG A 117 -9.74 8.21 -20.87
CA ARG A 117 -9.93 7.68 -22.23
C ARG A 117 -11.41 7.45 -22.53
#